data_AF-A0A6M0RF38-F1
#
_entry.id   AF-A0A6M0RF38-F1
#
_cell.length_a   1.000
_cell.length_b   1.000
_cell.length_c   1.000
_cell.angle_alpha   90.00
_cell.angle_beta   90.00
_cell.angle_gamma   90.00
#
_symmetry.space_group_name_H-M   'P 1'
#
loop_
_entity.id
_entity.type
_entity.pdbx_description
1 polymer ?
#
loop_
_entity_poly.entity_id
_entity_poly.type
_entity_poly.pdbx_seq_one_letter_code
_entity_poly.pdbx_strand_id
1 'polypeptide(L)'
;MRSVPFEFVSGLAAEFGAVECCWRESERSFTGYVAECWFGFLPSFFAQRWAAVVGYSVLVRSVSSGPGRFMVSVPVTVPQGSIRLSGGQRGGRVRVVVHPPSSY
;
A
#
# COMPACT_ATOMS: atom_id res chain seq x y z
N MET A 1 1.36 -15.58 8.90
CA MET A 1 1.31 -14.10 8.74
C MET A 1 -0.13 -13.70 8.45
N ARG A 2 -0.60 -12.58 9.00
CA ARG A 2 -1.99 -12.12 8.80
C ARG A 2 -2.04 -11.18 7.60
N SER A 3 -2.98 -11.41 6.67
CA SER A 3 -3.28 -10.47 5.59
C SER A 3 -4.28 -9.43 6.06
N VAL A 4 -4.16 -8.20 5.57
CA VAL A 4 -5.10 -7.11 5.86
C VAL A 4 -5.51 -6.40 4.56
N PRO A 5 -6.70 -5.77 4.51
CA PRO A 5 -7.13 -4.99 3.34
C PRO A 5 -6.20 -3.81 3.06
N PHE A 6 -6.00 -3.49 1.79
CA PHE A 6 -5.21 -2.31 1.38
C PHE A 6 -5.72 -1.02 2.04
N GLU A 7 -7.05 -0.83 2.06
CA GLU A 7 -7.71 0.37 2.55
C GLU A 7 -7.41 0.61 4.05
N PHE A 8 -7.33 -0.48 4.82
CA PHE A 8 -6.91 -0.42 6.22
C PHE A 8 -5.45 0.03 6.35
N VAL A 9 -4.55 -0.54 5.55
CA VAL A 9 -3.13 -0.16 5.57
C VAL A 9 -2.94 1.29 5.14
N SER A 10 -3.59 1.72 4.06
CA SER A 10 -3.48 3.08 3.56
C SER A 10 -4.05 4.10 4.54
N GLY A 11 -5.19 3.81 5.18
CA GLY A 11 -5.79 4.67 6.19
C GLY A 11 -4.88 4.81 7.41
N LEU A 12 -4.41 3.68 7.95
CA LEU A 12 -3.48 3.68 9.07
C LEU A 12 -2.19 4.42 8.72
N ALA A 13 -1.58 4.16 7.57
CA ALA A 13 -0.35 4.83 7.18
C ALA A 13 -0.54 6.35 6.99
N ALA A 14 -1.67 6.79 6.46
CA ALA A 14 -2.00 8.21 6.33
C ALA A 14 -2.11 8.91 7.69
N GLU A 15 -2.72 8.28 8.71
CA GLU A 15 -2.77 8.80 10.08
C GLU A 15 -1.38 9.04 10.68
N PHE A 16 -0.39 8.26 10.25
CA PHE A 16 1.01 8.39 10.68
C PHE A 16 1.88 9.19 9.70
N GLY A 17 1.27 9.96 8.80
CA GLY A 17 1.98 10.90 7.92
C GLY A 17 2.66 10.25 6.71
N ALA A 18 2.12 9.14 6.20
CA ALA A 18 2.54 8.64 4.89
C ALA A 18 2.26 9.70 3.81
N VAL A 19 3.28 9.98 2.99
CA VAL A 19 3.18 10.94 1.88
C VAL A 19 2.54 10.32 0.64
N GLU A 20 2.63 8.99 0.53
CA GLU A 20 2.05 8.22 -0.56
C GLU A 20 1.84 6.78 -0.09
N CYS A 21 0.70 6.18 -0.43
CA CYS A 21 0.49 4.75 -0.30
C CYS A 21 -0.17 4.22 -1.58
N CYS A 22 0.46 3.22 -2.19
CA CYS A 22 -0.10 2.50 -3.32
C CYS A 22 -0.01 1.00 -3.06
N TRP A 23 -0.71 0.20 -3.86
CA TRP A 23 -0.48 -1.24 -3.89
C TRP A 23 0.03 -1.66 -5.26
N ARG A 24 0.72 -2.80 -5.30
CA ARG A 24 1.15 -3.44 -6.53
C ARG A 24 1.10 -4.95 -6.40
N GLU A 25 1.05 -5.62 -7.53
CA GLU A 25 1.25 -7.06 -7.62
C GLU A 25 2.69 -7.43 -7.18
N SER A 26 2.81 -8.61 -6.58
CA SER A 26 4.08 -9.14 -6.09
C SER A 26 4.01 -10.66 -6.00
N GLU A 27 4.73 -11.34 -6.88
CA GLU A 27 4.89 -12.80 -6.86
C GLU A 27 5.56 -13.32 -5.57
N ARG A 28 6.31 -12.45 -4.87
CA ARG A 28 6.95 -12.76 -3.58
C ARG A 28 6.03 -12.60 -2.38
N SER A 29 4.86 -12.00 -2.56
CA SER A 29 3.89 -11.79 -1.48
C SER A 29 2.97 -13.00 -1.40
N PHE A 30 2.73 -13.53 -0.20
CA PHE A 30 1.81 -14.65 -0.03
C PHE A 30 0.34 -14.29 -0.36
N THR A 31 0.01 -12.99 -0.42
CA THR A 31 -1.31 -12.52 -0.86
C THR A 31 -1.36 -12.17 -2.36
N GLY A 32 -0.23 -12.26 -3.07
CA GLY A 32 -0.09 -11.79 -4.46
C GLY A 32 0.05 -10.27 -4.61
N TYR A 33 -0.21 -9.49 -3.55
CA TYR A 33 -0.14 -8.02 -3.56
C TYR A 33 0.64 -7.47 -2.37
N VAL A 34 1.21 -6.28 -2.51
CA VAL A 34 1.80 -5.52 -1.42
C VAL A 34 1.34 -4.07 -1.46
N ALA A 35 1.09 -3.49 -0.28
CA ALA A 35 1.02 -2.06 -0.10
C ALA A 35 2.44 -1.50 0.08
N GLU A 36 2.76 -0.44 -0.63
CA GLU A 36 3.97 0.36 -0.47
C GLU A 36 3.59 1.73 0.06
N CYS A 37 3.97 1.99 1.30
CA CYS A 37 3.70 3.24 1.99
C CYS A 37 5.00 3.99 2.24
N TRP A 38 5.03 5.23 1.79
CA TRP A 38 6.20 6.11 1.76
C TRP A 38 6.08 7.19 2.82
N PHE A 39 7.18 7.49 3.50
CA PHE A 39 7.27 8.45 4.59
C PHE A 39 8.50 9.35 4.41
N GLY A 40 8.37 10.63 4.79
CA GLY A 40 9.49 11.58 4.78
C GLY A 40 10.49 11.36 5.92
N PHE A 41 10.04 10.74 7.02
CA PHE A 41 10.82 10.46 8.22
C PHE A 41 10.73 8.98 8.60
N LEU A 42 11.62 8.51 9.48
CA LEU A 42 11.60 7.12 9.92
C LEU A 42 10.26 6.83 10.63
N PRO A 43 9.43 5.91 10.11
CA PRO A 43 8.05 5.71 10.57
C PRO A 43 7.98 4.81 11.82
N SER A 44 8.71 5.16 12.87
CA SER A 44 8.82 4.33 14.09
C SER A 44 7.48 4.12 14.79
N PHE A 45 6.66 5.17 14.91
CA PHE A 45 5.34 5.08 15.53
C PHE A 45 4.37 4.21 14.72
N PHE A 46 4.38 4.35 13.39
CA PHE A 46 3.63 3.47 12.50
C PHE A 46 4.05 2.02 12.69
N ALA A 47 5.35 1.72 12.68
CA ALA A 47 5.86 0.35 12.83
C ALA A 47 5.48 -0.27 14.20
N GLN A 48 5.57 0.51 15.27
CA GLN A 48 5.13 0.10 16.61
C GLN A 48 3.62 -0.16 16.66
N ARG A 49 2.81 0.77 16.14
CA ARG A 49 1.35 0.64 16.13
C ARG A 49 0.91 -0.54 15.27
N TRP A 50 1.56 -0.72 14.13
CA TRP A 50 1.36 -1.86 13.25
C TRP A 50 1.59 -3.18 14.01
N ALA A 51 2.74 -3.33 14.68
CA ALA A 51 3.05 -4.53 15.44
C ALA A 51 2.01 -4.80 16.55
N ALA A 52 1.54 -3.74 17.23
CA ALA A 52 0.53 -3.85 18.27
C ALA A 52 -0.86 -4.26 17.74
N VAL A 53 -1.28 -3.73 16.58
CA VAL A 53 -2.63 -3.97 16.02
C VAL A 53 -2.70 -5.25 15.18
N VAL A 54 -1.66 -5.52 14.39
CA VAL A 54 -1.65 -6.62 13.40
C VAL A 54 -0.90 -7.85 13.92
N GLY A 55 0.01 -7.67 14.88
CA GLY A 55 0.71 -8.77 15.57
C GLY A 55 2.00 -9.22 14.90
N TYR A 56 2.61 -8.42 14.03
CA TYR A 56 3.93 -8.70 13.46
C TYR A 56 4.70 -7.42 13.11
N SER A 57 6.03 -7.50 13.06
CA SER A 57 6.88 -6.35 12.70
C SER A 57 6.97 -6.16 11.19
N VAL A 58 6.99 -4.90 10.75
CA VAL A 58 7.21 -4.53 9.35
C VAL A 58 8.64 -4.09 9.12
N LEU A 59 9.17 -4.39 7.94
CA LEU A 59 10.49 -3.94 7.54
C LEU A 59 10.40 -2.57 6.88
N VAL A 60 11.17 -1.62 7.41
CA VAL A 60 11.31 -0.27 6.87
C VAL A 60 12.57 -0.21 6.01
N ARG A 61 12.44 0.23 4.76
CA ARG A 61 13.56 0.45 3.84
C ARG A 61 13.82 1.94 3.67
N SER A 62 15.09 2.35 3.72
CA SER A 62 15.49 3.68 3.23
C SER A 62 15.75 3.57 1.73
N VAL A 63 15.03 4.35 0.94
CA VAL A 63 14.84 4.13 -0.50
C VAL A 63 15.33 5.29 -1.36
N SER A 64 15.47 6.49 -0.81
CA SER A 64 16.01 7.64 -1.53
C SER A 64 16.47 8.76 -0.59
N SER A 65 17.10 9.79 -1.14
CA SER A 65 17.15 11.14 -0.56
C SER A 65 16.03 11.98 -1.19
N GLY A 66 14.92 12.18 -0.46
CA GLY A 66 13.74 12.90 -0.96
C GLY A 66 12.54 12.81 0.00
N PRO A 67 11.37 13.41 -0.33
CA PRO A 67 10.20 13.46 0.55
C PRO A 67 9.56 12.09 0.84
N GLY A 68 9.86 11.06 0.04
CA GLY A 68 9.59 9.65 0.32
C GLY A 68 10.89 8.90 0.62
N ARG A 69 11.53 9.24 1.74
CA ARG A 69 12.84 8.68 2.12
C ARG A 69 12.75 7.25 2.63
N PHE A 70 11.65 6.94 3.33
CA PHE A 70 11.42 5.64 3.96
C PHE A 70 10.20 4.98 3.33
N MET A 71 10.27 3.67 3.12
CA MET A 71 9.17 2.90 2.57
C MET A 71 8.96 1.64 3.41
N VAL A 72 7.69 1.34 3.67
CA VAL A 72 7.24 0.08 4.25
C VAL A 72 6.50 -0.72 3.19
N SER A 73 6.79 -2.01 3.09
CA SER A 73 6.07 -2.93 2.22
C SER A 73 5.32 -3.97 3.03
N VAL A 74 4.01 -4.05 2.83
CA VAL A 74 3.10 -4.89 3.62
C VAL A 74 2.29 -5.79 2.68
N PRO A 75 2.25 -7.11 2.90
CA PRO A 75 1.32 -8.00 2.20
C PRO A 75 -0.14 -7.61 2.48
N VAL A 76 -0.91 -7.35 1.43
CA VAL A 76 -2.32 -6.93 1.54
C VAL A 76 -3.24 -7.75 0.65
N THR A 77 -4.52 -7.80 1.01
CA THR A 77 -5.60 -8.21 0.10
C THR A 77 -6.16 -6.98 -0.58
N VAL A 78 -6.36 -7.06 -1.90
CA VAL A 78 -6.99 -6.01 -2.69
C VAL A 78 -8.35 -6.54 -3.17
N PRO A 79 -9.46 -5.83 -2.91
CA PRO A 79 -10.77 -6.24 -3.41
C PRO A 79 -10.77 -6.42 -4.94
N GLN A 80 -11.50 -7.42 -5.44
CA GLN A 80 -11.69 -7.57 -6.88
C GLN A 80 -12.37 -6.31 -7.44
N GLY A 81 -11.76 -5.70 -8.45
CA GLY A 81 -12.27 -4.48 -9.08
C GLY A 81 -11.72 -3.17 -8.51
N SER A 82 -10.84 -3.19 -7.50
CA SER A 82 -10.16 -1.97 -7.03
C SER A 82 -9.25 -1.42 -8.14
N ILE A 83 -9.62 -0.26 -8.69
CA ILE A 83 -8.87 0.40 -9.76
C ILE A 83 -7.67 1.17 -9.18
N ARG A 84 -6.53 1.00 -9.84
CA ARG A 84 -5.30 1.78 -9.63
C ARG A 84 -5.52 3.25 -10.00
N LEU A 85 -5.47 4.17 -9.04
CA LEU A 85 -5.18 5.58 -9.32
C LEU A 85 -3.67 5.76 -9.27
N SER A 86 -3.03 5.92 -10.42
CA SER A 86 -1.60 6.21 -10.47
C SER A 86 -1.39 7.71 -10.34
N GLY A 87 -0.92 8.14 -9.17
CA GLY A 87 -0.15 9.36 -9.07
C GLY A 87 1.17 9.16 -9.81
N GLY A 88 1.24 9.65 -11.05
CA GLY A 88 2.51 9.85 -11.76
C GLY A 88 3.27 8.61 -12.22
N GLN A 89 2.70 7.75 -13.07
CA GLN A 89 3.56 7.06 -14.03
C GLN A 89 3.85 8.00 -15.20
N ARG A 90 5.13 8.37 -15.37
CA ARG A 90 5.64 8.74 -16.70
C ARG A 90 5.24 7.63 -17.69
N GLY A 91 4.21 7.87 -18.50
CA GLY A 91 3.90 7.11 -19.71
C GLY A 91 3.04 5.84 -19.60
N GLY A 92 2.39 5.54 -18.47
CA GLY A 92 1.61 4.31 -18.32
C GLY A 92 0.15 4.44 -18.78
N ARG A 93 -0.20 3.88 -19.95
CA ARG A 93 -1.58 3.82 -20.48
C ARG A 93 -2.56 3.17 -19.50
N VAL A 94 -3.68 3.85 -19.23
CA VAL A 94 -4.79 3.37 -18.41
C VAL A 94 -5.76 2.55 -19.28
N ARG A 95 -6.23 1.39 -18.78
CA ARG A 95 -7.42 0.72 -19.31
C ARG A 95 -8.49 0.70 -18.24
N VAL A 96 -9.61 1.36 -18.53
CA VAL A 96 -10.86 1.30 -17.79
C VAL A 96 -11.66 0.12 -18.35
N VAL A 97 -12.05 -0.83 -17.51
CA VAL A 97 -13.08 -1.81 -17.88
C VAL A 97 -14.37 -1.32 -17.27
N VAL A 98 -15.26 -0.82 -18.13
CA VAL A 98 -16.64 -0.50 -17.77
C VAL A 98 -17.41 -1.82 -17.79
N HIS A 99 -17.93 -2.25 -16.63
CA HIS A 99 -18.95 -3.29 -16.63
C HIS A 99 -20.30 -2.62 -16.92
N PRO A 100 -21.06 -3.07 -17.95
CA PRO A 100 -22.43 -2.61 -18.11
C PRO A 100 -23.23 -3.01 -16.86
N PRO A 101 -24.20 -2.20 -16.42
CA PRO A 101 -25.02 -2.54 -15.27
C PRO A 101 -25.71 -3.87 -15.53
N SER A 102 -25.58 -4.81 -14.59
CA SER A 102 -26.34 -6.05 -14.62
C SER A 102 -27.83 -5.72 -14.60
N SER A 103 -28.50 -5.97 -15.72
CA SER A 103 -29.95 -5.91 -15.81
C SER A 103 -30.56 -6.90 -14.80
N TYR A 104 -31.35 -6.38 -13.88
CA TYR A 104 -32.38 -7.13 -13.16
C TYR A 104 -33.71 -6.42 -13.38
#